data_AF-A0A517DSE3-F1
#
_entry.id   AF-A0A517DSE3-F1
#
_cell.length_a   1.000
_cell.length_b   1.000
_cell.length_c   1.000
_cell.angle_alpha   90.00
_cell.angle_beta   90.00
_cell.angle_gamma   90.00
#
_symmetry.space_group_name_H-M   'P 1'
#
loop_
_entity.id
_entity.type
_entity.pdbx_description
1 polymer ?
#
loop_
_entity_poly.entity_id
_entity_poly.type
_entity_poly.pdbx_seq_one_letter_code
_entity_poly.pdbx_strand_id
1 'polypeptide(L)'
;MVVVSDLTYVRVNYKWNYVCILIDLFNREIIGYSAGIHKDAQLVYDAFATVKTDLRKIQMFHSDRGSEFKSELIDEVLQPLILNVP
;
A
#
# COMPACT_ATOMS: atom_id res chain seq x y z
N MET A 1 -3.58 -10.16 9.98
CA MET A 1 -3.99 -9.86 8.59
C MET A 1 -2.77 -9.96 7.71
N VAL A 2 -2.88 -10.64 6.56
CA VAL A 2 -1.81 -10.67 5.55
C VAL A 2 -2.24 -9.74 4.44
N VAL A 3 -1.51 -8.63 4.28
CA VAL A 3 -1.81 -7.62 3.28
C VAL A 3 -0.84 -7.73 2.13
N VAL A 4 -1.37 -7.73 0.92
CA VAL A 4 -0.58 -7.56 -0.29
C VAL A 4 -0.87 -6.20 -0.92
N SER A 5 0.14 -5.62 -1.54
CA SER A 5 0.00 -4.40 -2.32
C SER A 5 0.62 -4.55 -3.69
N ASP A 6 0.00 -3.91 -4.67
CA ASP A 6 0.58 -3.70 -5.99
C ASP A 6 0.33 -2.27 -6.46
N LEU A 7 1.22 -1.79 -7.32
CA LEU A 7 1.17 -0.48 -7.94
C LEU A 7 1.12 -0.63 -9.46
N THR A 8 -0.04 -0.29 -10.03
CA THR A 8 -0.25 -0.43 -11.47
C THR A 8 -0.63 0.89 -12.10
N TYR A 9 -0.56 0.95 -13.42
CA TYR A 9 -0.90 2.14 -14.20
C TYR A 9 -2.21 1.92 -14.95
N VAL A 10 -3.06 2.94 -14.96
CA VAL A 10 -4.38 2.95 -15.60
C VAL A 10 -4.50 4.16 -16.51
N ARG A 11 -5.21 4.00 -17.63
CA ARG A 11 -5.43 5.10 -18.58
C ARG A 11 -6.82 5.70 -18.37
N VAL A 12 -6.87 6.98 -18.01
CA VAL A 12 -8.13 7.73 -17.81
C VAL A 12 -8.07 8.99 -18.65
N ASN A 13 -9.09 9.19 -19.48
CA ASN A 13 -9.18 10.34 -20.39
C ASN A 13 -7.86 10.62 -21.15
N TYR A 14 -7.32 9.56 -21.76
CA TYR A 14 -6.07 9.56 -22.53
C TYR A 14 -4.77 9.81 -21.74
N LYS A 15 -4.83 10.05 -20.44
CA LYS A 15 -3.68 10.25 -19.55
C LYS A 15 -3.39 9.01 -18.72
N TRP A 16 -2.11 8.74 -18.47
CA TRP A 16 -1.68 7.71 -17.52
C TRP A 16 -1.81 8.23 -16.10
N ASN A 17 -2.35 7.37 -15.23
CA ASN A 17 -2.38 7.54 -13.79
C ASN A 17 -1.91 6.23 -13.17
N TYR A 18 -1.60 6.27 -11.89
CA TYR A 18 -1.19 5.13 -11.10
C TYR A 18 -2.23 4.87 -10.02
N VAL A 19 -2.41 3.60 -9.66
CA VAL A 19 -3.30 3.16 -8.59
C VAL A 19 -2.50 2.23 -7.69
N CYS A 20 -2.54 2.51 -6.39
CA CYS A 20 -2.05 1.62 -5.36
C CYS A 20 -3.25 0.95 -4.68
N ILE A 21 -3.20 -0.36 -4.51
CA ILE A 21 -4.28 -1.14 -3.89
C ILE A 21 -3.70 -2.01 -2.78
N LEU A 22 -4.32 -1.96 -1.59
CA LEU A 22 -4.04 -2.82 -0.45
C LEU A 22 -5.15 -3.87 -0.31
N ILE A 23 -4.79 -5.15 -0.38
CA ILE A 23 -5.74 -6.27 -0.29
C ILE A 23 -5.42 -7.12 0.95
N ASP A 24 -6.42 -7.37 1.78
CA ASP A 24 -6.36 -8.43 2.79
C ASP A 24 -6.60 -9.79 2.14
N LEU A 25 -5.60 -10.66 2.16
CA LEU A 25 -5.69 -12.00 1.56
C LEU A 25 -6.68 -12.93 2.28
N PHE A 26 -6.92 -12.72 3.58
CA PHE A 26 -7.82 -13.57 4.34
C PHE A 26 -9.27 -13.32 3.95
N ASN A 27 -9.69 -12.06 3.97
CA ASN A 27 -11.07 -11.66 3.62
C ASN A 27 -11.28 -11.44 2.12
N ARG A 28 -10.19 -11.32 1.34
CA ARG A 28 -10.19 -10.96 -0.09
C ARG A 28 -10.84 -9.60 -0.36
N GLU A 29 -10.59 -8.65 0.53
CA GLU A 29 -11.17 -7.31 0.47
C GLU A 29 -10.09 -6.27 0.19
N ILE A 30 -10.48 -5.24 -0.58
CA ILE A 30 -9.67 -4.03 -0.70
C ILE A 30 -9.86 -3.25 0.60
N ILE A 31 -8.77 -3.10 1.36
CA ILE A 31 -8.79 -2.41 2.66
C ILE A 31 -8.28 -0.97 2.56
N GLY A 32 -7.59 -0.62 1.47
CA GLY A 32 -7.11 0.73 1.20
C GLY A 32 -6.68 0.89 -0.25
N TYR A 33 -6.74 2.11 -0.76
CA TYR A 33 -6.39 2.43 -2.13
C TYR A 33 -6.09 3.92 -2.31
N SER A 34 -5.36 4.25 -3.36
CA SER A 34 -5.13 5.63 -3.80
C SER A 34 -4.90 5.65 -5.31
N ALA A 35 -5.12 6.82 -5.91
CA ALA A 35 -4.82 7.05 -7.32
C ALA A 35 -4.20 8.43 -7.53
N GLY A 36 -3.22 8.52 -8.42
CA GLY A 36 -2.49 9.77 -8.66
C GLY A 36 -1.71 9.77 -9.96
N ILE A 37 -1.20 10.93 -10.36
CA ILE A 37 -0.42 11.08 -11.60
C ILE A 37 1.05 10.69 -11.44
N HIS A 38 1.52 10.53 -10.20
CA HIS A 38 2.91 10.21 -9.87
C HIS A 38 3.01 8.81 -9.25
N LYS A 39 3.99 8.04 -9.71
CA LYS A 39 4.34 6.73 -9.14
C LYS A 39 5.40 6.96 -8.06
N ASP A 40 4.97 7.32 -6.86
CA ASP A 40 5.86 7.69 -5.76
C ASP A 40 5.40 7.13 -4.40
N ALA A 41 6.19 7.39 -3.36
CA ALA A 41 5.89 6.96 -2.00
C ALA A 41 4.65 7.66 -1.41
N GLN A 42 4.32 8.87 -1.87
CA GLN A 42 3.12 9.57 -1.41
C GLN A 42 1.86 8.82 -1.84
N LEU A 43 1.84 8.30 -3.07
CA LEU A 43 0.75 7.46 -3.54
C LEU A 43 0.58 6.21 -2.65
N VAL A 44 1.67 5.56 -2.24
CA VAL A 44 1.60 4.41 -1.31
C VAL A 44 1.07 4.83 0.06
N TYR A 45 1.60 5.92 0.61
CA TYR A 45 1.17 6.48 1.89
C TYR A 45 -0.33 6.79 1.90
N ASP A 46 -0.83 7.45 0.85
CA ASP A 46 -2.23 7.79 0.71
C ASP A 46 -3.13 6.54 0.71
N ALA A 47 -2.66 5.43 0.12
CA ALA A 47 -3.41 4.17 0.16
C ALA A 47 -3.53 3.65 1.60
N PHE A 48 -2.45 3.67 2.38
CA PHE A 48 -2.47 3.30 3.80
C PHE A 48 -3.36 4.23 4.62
N ALA A 49 -3.38 5.53 4.30
CA ALA A 49 -4.23 6.51 4.99
C ALA A 49 -5.73 6.24 4.81
N THR A 50 -6.14 5.52 3.77
CA THR A 50 -7.54 5.11 3.57
C THR A 50 -7.96 3.86 4.36
N VAL A 51 -7.01 3.16 4.99
CA VAL A 51 -7.30 1.94 5.74
C VAL A 51 -8.06 2.27 7.02
N LYS A 52 -9.28 1.74 7.13
CA LYS A 52 -10.17 1.98 8.29
C LYS A 52 -9.90 1.05 9.46
N THR A 53 -9.24 -0.07 9.19
CA THR A 53 -8.87 -1.07 10.19
C THR A 53 -7.60 -0.65 10.91
N ASP A 54 -7.44 -1.09 12.15
CA ASP A 54 -6.21 -0.87 12.91
C ASP A 54 -5.01 -1.52 12.19
N LEU A 55 -4.08 -0.69 11.71
CA LEU A 55 -2.87 -1.14 10.99
C LEU A 55 -2.01 -2.10 11.79
N ARG A 56 -2.06 -2.06 13.14
CA ARG A 56 -1.34 -3.00 14.01
C ARG A 56 -1.84 -4.45 13.88
N LYS A 57 -3.01 -4.67 13.25
CA LYS A 57 -3.53 -6.01 12.95
C LYS A 57 -2.90 -6.63 11.69
N ILE A 58 -2.17 -5.85 10.90
CA ILE A 58 -1.36 -6.36 9.80
C ILE A 58 -0.17 -7.08 10.42
N GLN A 59 -0.05 -8.38 10.16
CA GLN A 59 1.05 -9.21 10.66
C GLN A 59 2.13 -9.37 9.60
N MET A 60 1.73 -9.26 8.33
CA MET A 60 2.62 -9.38 7.19
C MET A 60 2.12 -8.43 6.12
N PHE A 61 3.06 -7.66 5.57
CA PHE A 61 2.86 -6.84 4.39
C PHE A 61 3.80 -7.32 3.29
N HIS A 62 3.26 -7.56 2.10
CA HIS A 62 4.03 -7.97 0.93
C HIS A 62 3.75 -7.04 -0.25
N SER A 63 4.82 -6.50 -0.84
CA SER A 63 4.79 -5.79 -2.11
C SER A 63 5.94 -6.28 -2.99
N ASP A 64 5.92 -5.89 -4.26
CA ASP A 64 6.98 -6.18 -5.23
C ASP A 64 8.34 -5.50 -4.94
N ARG A 65 8.46 -4.79 -3.80
CA ARG A 65 9.65 -4.02 -3.37
C ARG A 65 10.08 -2.95 -4.37
N GLY A 66 9.14 -2.37 -5.13
CA GLY A 66 9.37 -1.13 -5.87
C GLY A 66 9.99 -0.04 -4.98
N SER A 67 10.75 0.89 -5.57
CA SER A 67 11.38 2.01 -4.84
C SER A 67 10.38 2.89 -4.10
N GLU A 68 9.12 2.89 -4.55
CA GLU A 68 8.00 3.62 -3.95
C GLU A 68 7.66 3.09 -2.54
N PHE A 69 7.96 1.82 -2.26
CA PHE A 69 7.80 1.20 -0.95
C PHE A 69 9.05 1.29 -0.07
N LYS A 70 10.13 1.91 -0.55
CA LYS A 70 11.44 2.01 0.13
C LYS A 70 11.77 3.46 0.44
N SER A 71 10.94 4.09 1.25
CA SER A 71 11.16 5.46 1.73
C SER A 71 10.93 5.52 3.23
N GLU A 72 11.59 6.46 3.91
CA GLU A 72 11.42 6.69 5.35
C GLU A 72 9.93 6.85 5.73
N LEU A 73 9.17 7.54 4.86
CA LEU A 73 7.72 7.70 5.02
C LEU A 73 6.96 6.38 5.11
N ILE A 74 7.33 5.41 4.26
CA ILE A 74 6.70 4.09 4.27
C ILE A 74 7.28 3.22 5.37
N ASP A 75 8.56 3.35 5.68
CA ASP A 75 9.18 2.65 6.81
C ASP A 75 8.50 3.04 8.13
N GLU A 76 8.11 4.30 8.34
CA GLU A 76 7.33 4.73 9.51
C GLU A 76 5.95 4.05 9.58
N VAL A 77 5.25 3.97 8.44
CA VAL A 77 3.95 3.28 8.34
C VAL A 77 4.07 1.79 8.61
N LEU A 78 5.16 1.16 8.14
CA LEU A 78 5.43 -0.26 8.27
C LEU A 78 6.20 -0.62 9.56
N GLN A 79 6.74 0.35 10.30
CA GLN A 79 7.51 0.13 11.53
C GLN A 79 6.76 -0.72 12.57
N PRO A 80 5.44 -0.54 12.79
CA PRO A 80 4.66 -1.42 13.67
C PRO A 80 4.60 -2.88 13.19
N LEU A 81 4.83 -3.13 11.90
CA LEU A 81 4.76 -4.45 11.27
C LEU A 81 6.09 -5.20 11.39
N ILE A 82 7.21 -4.48 11.26
CA ILE A 82 8.57 -5.05 11.32
C ILE A 82 8.88 -5.63 12.71
N LEU A 83 8.29 -5.07 13.77
CA LEU A 83 8.43 -5.57 15.16
C LEU A 83 7.73 -6.90 15.43
N ASN A 84 6.95 -7.44 14.49
CA ASN A 84 6.16 -8.67 14.66
C ASN A 84 6.67 -9.86 13.83
N VAL A 85 7.83 -9.75 13.18
CA VAL A 85 8.49 -10.86 12.49
C VAL A 85 9.61 -11.39 13.39
N PRO A 86 9.60 -12.68 13.79
CA PRO A 86 10.70 -13.27 14.57
C PRO A 86 12.01 -13.36 13.79
#